data_AF-A0A2V2NBW4-F1
#
_entry.id   AF-A0A2V2NBW4-F1
#
_cell.length_a   1.000
_cell.length_b   1.000
_cell.length_c   1.000
_cell.angle_alpha   90.00
_cell.angle_beta   90.00
_cell.angle_gamma   90.00
#
_symmetry.space_group_name_H-M   'P 1'
#
loop_
_entity.id
_entity.type
_entity.pdbx_description
1 polymer ?
#
loop_
_entity_poly.entity_id
_entity_poly.type
_entity_poly.pdbx_seq_one_letter_code
_entity_poly.pdbx_strand_id
1 'polypeptide(L)'
;MLELFIPLSCVFFLLSLIPGRHRKYTAIIAWISIVCVLISGVPAWIEETNLLYPVMALLSLPFLWATIRMLLNDQEVVYQLTRAAGVSFLIYAPFAFYEPLGNALISLVISNTGMFLNFFNFPFDQVLWNTLQHGHFRVEIILACTGIQAIAIMLGVAAAVPTTWRQKALAFLLVVPPIYILNLFRNTGVVIAYTEQWFTWLPDITGSPEPGYASFFWAHNIIAEGLALVFLVGLAYGLFRLIPTLADFAADLIDAYRLEITNIAGRGR
;
A
#
# COMPACT_ATOMS: atom_id res chain seq x y z
N MET A 1 -2.67 7.26 -21.72
CA MET A 1 -3.99 7.36 -21.06
C MET A 1 -3.94 6.95 -19.59
N LEU A 2 -3.32 5.81 -19.25
CA LEU A 2 -3.07 5.34 -17.87
C LEU A 2 -2.44 6.40 -16.94
N GLU A 3 -1.43 7.13 -17.42
CA GLU A 3 -0.71 8.16 -16.65
C GLU A 3 -1.60 9.32 -16.16
N LEU A 4 -2.74 9.57 -16.81
CA LEU A 4 -3.64 10.66 -16.42
C LEU A 4 -4.65 10.23 -15.34
N PHE A 5 -5.00 8.95 -15.28
CA PHE A 5 -6.04 8.45 -14.37
C PHE A 5 -5.58 8.39 -12.90
N ILE A 6 -4.29 8.13 -12.65
CA ILE A 6 -3.73 8.09 -11.29
C ILE A 6 -3.77 9.49 -10.63
N PRO A 7 -3.22 10.56 -11.24
CA PRO A 7 -3.34 11.91 -10.71
C PRO A 7 -4.80 12.37 -10.59
N LEU A 8 -5.64 12.00 -11.56
CA LEU A 8 -7.07 12.34 -11.53
C LEU A 8 -7.77 11.73 -10.32
N SER A 9 -7.52 10.45 -10.02
CA SER A 9 -8.08 9.78 -8.84
C SER A 9 -7.63 10.46 -7.54
N CYS A 10 -6.34 10.81 -7.44
CA CYS A 10 -5.80 11.55 -6.31
C CYS A 10 -6.52 12.89 -6.12
N VAL A 11 -6.70 13.67 -7.20
CA VAL A 11 -7.39 14.97 -7.14
C VAL A 11 -8.82 14.81 -6.61
N PHE A 12 -9.59 13.84 -7.10
CA PHE A 12 -10.96 13.64 -6.64
C PHE A 12 -11.05 13.15 -5.19
N PHE A 13 -10.13 12.28 -4.76
CA PHE A 13 -10.04 11.90 -3.35
C PHE A 13 -9.71 13.09 -2.46
N LEU A 14 -8.78 13.97 -2.87
CA LEU A 14 -8.47 15.18 -2.11
C LEU A 14 -9.64 16.18 -2.08
N LEU A 15 -10.33 16.37 -3.20
CA LEU A 15 -11.54 17.21 -3.25
C LEU A 15 -12.66 16.66 -2.35
N SER A 16 -12.77 15.33 -2.22
CA SER A 16 -13.76 14.70 -1.33
C SER A 16 -13.51 14.96 0.16
N LEU A 17 -12.31 15.43 0.54
CA LEU A 17 -12.00 15.85 1.91
C LEU A 17 -12.63 17.20 2.25
N ILE A 18 -12.96 18.02 1.25
CA ILE A 18 -13.55 19.35 1.45
C ILE A 18 -15.04 19.19 1.79
N PRO A 19 -15.51 19.73 2.93
CA PRO A 19 -16.92 19.67 3.28
C PRO A 19 -17.78 20.43 2.25
N GLY A 20 -18.84 19.79 1.74
CA GLY A 20 -19.78 20.43 0.84
C GLY A 20 -20.69 19.47 0.08
N ARG A 21 -21.65 20.03 -0.66
CA ARG A 21 -22.61 19.27 -1.50
C ARG A 21 -21.94 18.44 -2.61
N HIS A 22 -20.72 18.81 -3.00
CA HIS A 22 -19.93 18.12 -4.01
C HIS A 22 -19.22 16.86 -3.50
N ARG A 23 -19.16 16.65 -2.17
CA ARG A 23 -18.44 15.52 -1.54
C ARG A 23 -18.89 14.16 -2.08
N LYS A 24 -20.20 13.98 -2.25
CA LYS A 24 -20.80 12.76 -2.82
C LYS A 24 -20.25 12.45 -4.21
N TYR A 25 -20.35 13.41 -5.12
CA TYR A 25 -19.97 13.22 -6.51
C TYR A 25 -18.45 13.09 -6.68
N THR A 26 -17.68 13.88 -5.93
CA THR A 26 -16.21 13.78 -5.93
C THR A 26 -15.75 12.42 -5.40
N ALA A 27 -16.37 11.89 -4.35
CA ALA A 27 -16.11 10.53 -3.87
C ALA A 27 -16.43 9.47 -4.94
N ILE A 28 -17.60 9.54 -5.58
CA ILE A 28 -18.00 8.61 -6.64
C ILE A 28 -16.98 8.62 -7.79
N ILE A 29 -16.58 9.79 -8.27
CA ILE A 29 -15.61 9.91 -9.36
C ILE A 29 -14.22 9.41 -8.92
N ALA A 30 -13.83 9.64 -7.66
CA ALA A 30 -12.60 9.11 -7.11
C ALA A 30 -12.56 7.57 -7.14
N TRP A 31 -13.63 6.91 -6.68
CA TRP A 31 -13.74 5.45 -6.71
C TRP A 31 -13.82 4.87 -8.12
N ILE A 32 -14.53 5.53 -9.04
CA ILE A 32 -14.56 5.11 -10.45
C ILE A 32 -13.17 5.21 -11.06
N SER A 33 -12.50 6.35 -10.89
CA SER A 33 -11.18 6.58 -11.49
C SER A 33 -10.11 5.61 -10.98
N ILE A 34 -10.08 5.29 -9.68
CA ILE A 34 -9.10 4.30 -9.16
C ILE A 34 -9.38 2.89 -9.67
N VAL A 35 -10.64 2.50 -9.86
CA VAL A 35 -10.99 1.21 -10.46
C VAL A 35 -10.66 1.18 -11.95
N CYS A 36 -10.85 2.29 -12.67
CA CYS A 36 -10.37 2.41 -14.06
C CYS A 36 -8.85 2.26 -14.16
N VAL A 37 -8.07 2.83 -13.23
CA VAL A 37 -6.61 2.59 -13.13
C VAL A 37 -6.33 1.10 -12.95
N LEU A 38 -7.01 0.46 -12.01
CA LEU A 38 -6.81 -0.97 -11.70
C LEU A 38 -7.11 -1.84 -12.92
N ILE A 39 -8.23 -1.61 -13.61
CA ILE A 39 -8.62 -2.37 -14.82
C ILE A 39 -7.64 -2.14 -15.97
N SER A 40 -7.14 -0.91 -16.14
CA SER A 40 -6.21 -0.60 -17.22
C SER A 40 -4.80 -1.15 -16.98
N GLY A 41 -4.43 -1.50 -15.74
CA GLY A 41 -3.19 -2.23 -15.42
C GLY A 41 -3.25 -3.73 -15.71
N VAL A 42 -4.44 -4.32 -15.86
CA VAL A 42 -4.63 -5.78 -16.04
C VAL A 42 -3.81 -6.39 -17.19
N PRO A 43 -3.73 -5.79 -18.39
CA PRO A 43 -2.95 -6.36 -19.48
C PRO A 43 -1.47 -6.57 -19.12
N ALA A 44 -0.85 -5.56 -18.49
CA ALA A 44 0.55 -5.62 -18.09
C ALA A 44 0.80 -6.67 -17.01
N TRP A 45 -0.08 -6.78 -16.01
CA TRP A 45 0.10 -7.76 -14.93
C TRP A 45 -0.10 -9.21 -15.36
N ILE A 46 -0.94 -9.44 -16.37
CA ILE A 46 -1.08 -10.77 -16.98
C ILE A 46 0.23 -11.16 -17.71
N GLU A 47 0.87 -10.21 -18.38
CA GLU A 47 2.17 -10.41 -19.04
C GLU A 47 3.28 -10.72 -18.02
N GLU A 48 3.26 -10.08 -16.86
CA GLU A 48 4.19 -10.33 -15.74
C GLU A 48 3.85 -11.61 -14.94
N THR A 49 2.91 -12.44 -15.39
CA THR A 49 2.43 -13.67 -14.70
C THR A 49 1.91 -13.43 -13.28
N ASN A 50 1.51 -12.20 -12.96
CA ASN A 50 1.00 -11.85 -11.65
C ASN A 50 -0.52 -12.01 -11.59
N LEU A 51 -0.99 -13.14 -11.05
CA LEU A 51 -2.43 -13.45 -10.96
C LEU A 51 -3.18 -12.61 -9.92
N LEU A 52 -2.48 -12.04 -8.94
CA LEU A 52 -3.11 -11.36 -7.81
C LEU A 52 -3.77 -10.04 -8.25
N TYR A 53 -3.09 -9.21 -9.05
CA TYR A 53 -3.63 -7.92 -9.48
C TYR A 53 -4.85 -8.01 -10.41
N PRO A 54 -4.89 -8.91 -11.41
CA PRO A 54 -6.09 -9.15 -12.23
C PRO A 54 -7.29 -9.63 -11.40
N VAL A 55 -7.07 -10.51 -10.40
CA VAL A 55 -8.15 -10.94 -9.49
C VAL A 55 -8.66 -9.76 -8.67
N MET A 56 -7.78 -8.92 -8.13
CA MET A 56 -8.19 -7.69 -7.44
C MET A 56 -8.96 -6.73 -8.36
N ALA A 57 -8.54 -6.60 -9.62
CA ALA A 57 -9.25 -5.79 -10.62
C ALA A 57 -10.68 -6.30 -10.85
N LEU A 58 -10.86 -7.61 -10.99
CA LEU A 58 -12.18 -8.22 -11.13
C LEU A 58 -13.04 -8.02 -9.87
N LEU A 59 -12.47 -8.28 -8.68
CA LEU A 59 -13.18 -8.11 -7.42
C LEU A 59 -13.54 -6.64 -7.14
N SER A 60 -12.77 -5.69 -7.66
CA SER A 60 -13.06 -4.26 -7.45
C SER A 60 -14.39 -3.80 -8.07
N LEU A 61 -14.91 -4.51 -9.08
CA LEU A 61 -16.17 -4.16 -9.75
C LEU A 61 -17.41 -4.24 -8.83
N PRO A 62 -17.70 -5.37 -8.16
CA PRO A 62 -18.80 -5.44 -7.21
C PRO A 62 -18.59 -4.49 -6.01
N PHE A 63 -17.35 -4.30 -5.55
CA PHE A 63 -17.05 -3.31 -4.50
C PHE A 63 -17.36 -1.89 -4.96
N LEU A 64 -16.97 -1.50 -6.18
CA LEU A 64 -17.26 -0.19 -6.74
C LEU A 64 -18.78 0.05 -6.81
N TRP A 65 -19.52 -0.93 -7.33
CA TRP A 65 -20.96 -0.84 -7.44
C TRP A 65 -21.62 -0.62 -6.07
N ALA A 66 -21.23 -1.39 -5.06
CA ALA A 66 -21.72 -1.24 -3.69
C ALA A 66 -21.38 0.15 -3.13
N THR A 67 -20.12 0.57 -3.30
CA THR A 67 -19.60 1.87 -2.85
C THR A 67 -20.41 3.03 -3.45
N ILE A 68 -20.70 2.98 -4.75
CA ILE A 68 -21.50 4.01 -5.44
C ILE A 68 -22.91 4.06 -4.88
N ARG A 69 -23.59 2.92 -4.70
CA ARG A 69 -24.94 2.90 -4.12
C ARG A 69 -24.96 3.49 -2.71
N MET A 70 -24.01 3.10 -1.88
CA MET A 70 -23.92 3.56 -0.50
C MET A 70 -23.63 5.06 -0.43
N LEU A 71 -22.79 5.60 -1.32
CA LEU A 71 -22.57 7.04 -1.46
C LEU A 71 -23.82 7.78 -1.95
N LEU A 72 -24.57 7.20 -2.90
CA LEU A 72 -25.84 7.79 -3.35
C LEU A 72 -26.86 7.87 -2.21
N ASN A 73 -26.87 6.87 -1.32
CA ASN A 73 -27.71 6.79 -0.13
C ASN A 73 -27.16 7.54 1.10
N ASP A 74 -26.08 8.32 0.96
CA ASP A 74 -25.45 9.09 2.04
C ASP A 74 -25.01 8.26 3.26
N GLN A 75 -24.53 7.04 3.04
CA GLN A 75 -23.99 6.23 4.13
C GLN A 75 -22.64 6.78 4.64
N GLU A 76 -22.62 7.18 5.92
CA GLU A 76 -21.43 7.79 6.56
C GLU A 76 -20.21 6.88 6.56
N VAL A 77 -20.40 5.57 6.66
CA VAL A 77 -19.29 4.60 6.65
C VAL A 77 -18.45 4.67 5.38
N VAL A 78 -19.06 4.94 4.22
CA VAL A 78 -18.32 5.06 2.95
C VAL A 78 -17.67 6.43 2.81
N TYR A 79 -18.25 7.46 3.41
CA TYR A 79 -17.60 8.76 3.54
C TYR A 79 -16.35 8.71 4.43
N GLN A 80 -16.36 7.87 5.47
CA GLN A 80 -15.20 7.58 6.33
C GLN A 80 -14.13 6.80 5.57
N LEU A 81 -14.51 5.77 4.81
CA LEU A 81 -13.60 5.04 3.91
C LEU A 81 -12.96 5.97 2.87
N THR A 82 -13.76 6.84 2.24
CA THR A 82 -13.28 7.82 1.25
C THR A 82 -12.31 8.81 1.90
N ARG A 83 -12.57 9.25 3.13
CA ARG A 83 -11.64 10.08 3.90
C ARG A 83 -10.32 9.36 4.15
N ALA A 84 -10.36 8.08 4.51
CA ALA A 84 -9.15 7.28 4.72
C ALA A 84 -8.27 7.22 3.46
N ALA A 85 -8.90 6.96 2.31
CA ALA A 85 -8.23 6.99 1.01
C ALA A 85 -7.67 8.38 0.67
N GLY A 86 -8.45 9.45 0.89
CA GLY A 86 -8.02 10.82 0.63
C GLY A 86 -6.84 11.26 1.49
N VAL A 87 -6.81 10.89 2.78
CA VAL A 87 -5.65 11.17 3.65
C VAL A 87 -4.44 10.35 3.23
N SER A 88 -4.63 9.09 2.82
CA SER A 88 -3.55 8.27 2.26
C SER A 88 -2.92 8.94 1.04
N PHE A 89 -3.74 9.42 0.10
CA PHE A 89 -3.26 10.18 -1.07
C PHE A 89 -2.59 11.49 -0.67
N LEU A 90 -3.11 12.22 0.31
CA LEU A 90 -2.50 13.45 0.80
C LEU A 90 -1.05 13.24 1.29
N ILE A 91 -0.78 12.09 1.92
CA ILE A 91 0.56 11.74 2.43
C ILE A 91 1.46 11.19 1.32
N TYR A 92 0.93 10.33 0.45
CA TYR A 92 1.71 9.64 -0.57
C TYR A 92 2.02 10.52 -1.80
N ALA A 93 1.06 11.33 -2.24
CA ALA A 93 1.13 12.10 -3.48
C ALA A 93 2.36 13.02 -3.59
N PRO A 94 2.81 13.72 -2.54
CA PRO A 94 4.03 14.53 -2.62
C PRO A 94 5.27 13.72 -3.02
N PHE A 95 5.40 12.48 -2.57
CA PHE A 95 6.53 11.63 -2.90
C PHE A 95 6.37 10.94 -4.26
N ALA A 96 5.13 10.66 -4.67
CA ALA A 96 4.82 9.97 -5.92
C ALA A 96 4.84 10.89 -7.15
N PHE A 97 4.40 12.15 -7.01
CA PHE A 97 4.25 13.07 -8.15
C PHE A 97 5.28 14.21 -8.18
N TYR A 98 5.96 14.49 -7.07
CA TYR A 98 7.05 15.46 -7.04
C TYR A 98 8.39 14.75 -6.88
N GLU A 99 9.04 14.51 -8.03
CA GLU A 99 10.26 13.72 -8.17
C GLU A 99 11.35 14.07 -7.14
N PRO A 100 11.65 15.35 -6.82
CA PRO A 100 12.69 15.66 -5.83
C PRO A 100 12.41 15.10 -4.44
N LEU A 101 11.15 15.07 -3.99
CA LEU A 101 10.79 14.48 -2.69
C LEU A 101 10.86 12.95 -2.74
N GLY A 102 10.41 12.34 -3.84
CA GLY A 102 10.54 10.89 -4.05
C GLY A 102 12.00 10.44 -4.03
N ASN A 103 12.86 11.10 -4.81
CA ASN A 103 14.29 10.79 -4.88
C ASN A 103 15.01 11.05 -3.55
N ALA A 104 14.63 12.11 -2.82
CA ALA A 104 15.18 12.38 -1.49
C ALA A 104 14.83 11.25 -0.50
N LEU A 105 13.58 10.77 -0.51
CA LEU A 105 13.16 9.68 0.35
C LEU A 105 13.85 8.35 -0.01
N ILE A 106 13.98 8.05 -1.30
CA ILE A 106 14.71 6.87 -1.77
C ILE A 106 16.18 6.94 -1.32
N SER A 107 16.83 8.08 -1.53
CA SER A 107 18.23 8.29 -1.12
C SER A 107 18.42 8.12 0.39
N LEU A 108 17.48 8.63 1.20
CA LEU A 108 17.49 8.44 2.65
C LEU A 108 17.36 6.96 3.03
N VAL A 109 16.43 6.23 2.41
CA VAL A 109 16.22 4.81 2.69
C VAL A 109 17.42 3.98 2.28
N ILE A 110 18.10 4.31 1.19
CA ILE A 110 19.32 3.64 0.77
C ILE A 110 20.45 3.86 1.75
N SER A 111 20.65 5.12 2.17
CA SER A 111 21.66 5.43 3.18
C SER A 111 21.42 4.63 4.46
N ASN A 112 20.17 4.60 4.95
CA ASN A 112 19.82 3.84 6.16
C ASN A 112 19.89 2.33 5.96
N THR A 113 19.55 1.81 4.78
CA THR A 113 19.74 0.38 4.45
C THR A 113 21.22 0.02 4.44
N GLY A 114 22.07 0.88 3.87
CA GLY A 114 23.53 0.74 3.93
C GLY A 114 24.08 0.76 5.36
N MET A 115 23.53 1.61 6.24
CA MET A 115 23.90 1.59 7.67
C MET A 115 23.55 0.25 8.34
N PHE A 116 22.40 -0.35 8.01
CA PHE A 116 22.00 -1.65 8.54
C PHE A 116 22.89 -2.77 7.99
N LEU A 117 23.21 -2.76 6.69
CA LEU A 117 24.16 -3.72 6.10
C LEU A 117 25.53 -3.64 6.77
N ASN A 118 26.04 -2.43 7.00
CA ASN A 118 27.28 -2.20 7.74
C ASN A 118 27.19 -2.71 9.19
N PHE A 119 26.05 -2.48 9.87
CA PHE A 119 25.81 -3.00 11.22
C PHE A 119 25.89 -4.54 11.26
N PHE A 120 25.44 -5.22 10.21
CA PHE A 120 25.57 -6.67 10.04
C PHE A 120 26.92 -7.13 9.48
N ASN A 121 27.87 -6.22 9.26
CA ASN A 121 29.16 -6.47 8.60
C ASN A 121 29.03 -7.11 7.21
N PHE A 122 27.94 -6.80 6.49
CA PHE A 122 27.72 -7.31 5.15
C PHE A 122 28.40 -6.41 4.11
N PRO A 123 29.32 -6.93 3.29
CA PRO A 123 30.01 -6.12 2.28
C PRO A 123 29.07 -5.76 1.13
N PHE A 124 29.02 -4.48 0.76
CA PHE A 124 28.22 -4.02 -0.37
C PHE A 124 28.86 -2.79 -1.02
N ASP A 125 28.56 -2.59 -2.30
CA ASP A 125 28.91 -1.40 -3.05
C ASP A 125 27.64 -0.65 -3.47
N GLN A 126 27.61 0.66 -3.26
CA GLN A 126 26.56 1.50 -3.84
C GLN A 126 26.99 1.93 -5.25
N VAL A 127 26.51 1.22 -6.27
CA VAL A 127 26.92 1.41 -7.67
C VAL A 127 26.15 2.51 -8.40
N LEU A 128 24.96 2.84 -7.92
CA LEU A 128 24.13 3.96 -8.39
C LEU A 128 23.53 4.69 -7.19
N TRP A 129 23.01 5.89 -7.43
CA TRP A 129 22.34 6.67 -6.37
C TRP A 129 21.20 5.88 -5.71
N ASN A 130 20.51 5.01 -6.47
CA ASN A 130 19.41 4.19 -5.99
C ASN A 130 19.67 2.66 -5.88
N THR A 131 20.91 2.18 -6.08
CA THR A 131 21.18 0.74 -6.25
C THR A 131 22.36 0.25 -5.42
N LEU A 132 22.15 -0.86 -4.71
CA LEU A 132 23.15 -1.59 -3.94
C LEU A 132 23.59 -2.86 -4.71
N GLN A 133 24.86 -3.22 -4.62
CA GLN A 133 25.42 -4.40 -5.27
C GLN A 133 26.23 -5.22 -4.26
N HIS A 134 26.11 -6.55 -4.36
CA HIS A 134 27.05 -7.48 -3.77
C HIS A 134 27.31 -8.60 -4.77
N GLY A 135 28.60 -8.86 -5.05
CA GLY A 135 29.01 -9.75 -6.14
C GLY A 135 28.47 -9.25 -7.49
N HIS A 136 27.73 -10.12 -8.19
CA HIS A 136 27.13 -9.82 -9.50
C HIS A 136 25.67 -9.36 -9.41
N PHE A 137 25.06 -9.40 -8.22
CA PHE A 137 23.65 -9.11 -8.03
C PHE A 137 23.43 -7.67 -7.58
N ARG A 138 22.44 -7.02 -8.19
CA ARG A 138 22.07 -5.62 -7.93
C ARG A 138 20.65 -5.54 -7.40
N VAL A 139 20.44 -4.69 -6.40
CA VAL A 139 19.12 -4.40 -5.83
C VAL A 139 18.87 -2.91 -5.94
N GLU A 140 17.89 -2.55 -6.75
CA GLU A 140 17.39 -1.18 -6.86
C GLU A 140 16.34 -0.91 -5.79
N ILE A 141 16.50 0.17 -5.05
CA ILE A 141 15.50 0.65 -4.11
C ILE A 141 14.65 1.70 -4.83
N ILE A 142 13.38 1.35 -5.03
CA ILE A 142 12.36 2.24 -5.62
C ILE A 142 11.46 2.81 -4.53
N LEU A 143 10.55 3.73 -4.90
CA LEU A 143 9.63 4.37 -3.96
C LEU A 143 8.79 3.36 -3.16
N ALA A 144 8.37 2.25 -3.77
CA ALA A 144 7.61 1.18 -3.10
C ALA A 144 8.40 0.53 -1.95
N CYS A 145 9.73 0.51 -2.03
CA CYS A 145 10.63 -0.04 -1.01
C CYS A 145 10.96 0.95 0.13
N THR A 146 10.31 2.12 0.17
CA THR A 146 10.56 3.13 1.22
C THR A 146 9.64 2.99 2.44
N GLY A 147 8.59 2.16 2.33
CA GLY A 147 7.55 2.01 3.35
C GLY A 147 6.51 3.15 3.36
N ILE A 148 6.68 4.21 2.53
CA ILE A 148 5.78 5.37 2.53
C ILE A 148 4.34 5.02 2.21
N GLN A 149 4.11 4.04 1.33
CA GLN A 149 2.77 3.60 0.96
C GLN A 149 2.05 2.96 2.15
N ALA A 150 2.71 2.08 2.90
CA ALA A 150 2.16 1.47 4.10
C ALA A 150 1.90 2.52 5.20
N ILE A 151 2.82 3.47 5.38
CA ILE A 151 2.65 4.60 6.31
C ILE A 151 1.41 5.43 5.93
N ALA A 152 1.29 5.79 4.65
CA ALA A 152 0.20 6.59 4.14
C ALA A 152 -1.16 5.90 4.35
N ILE A 153 -1.25 4.61 4.01
CA ILE A 153 -2.47 3.80 4.20
C ILE A 153 -2.85 3.73 5.67
N MET A 154 -1.91 3.39 6.56
CA MET A 154 -2.21 3.20 7.98
C MET A 154 -2.57 4.52 8.69
N LEU A 155 -1.92 5.63 8.33
CA LEU A 155 -2.32 6.95 8.82
C LEU A 155 -3.64 7.43 8.22
N GLY A 156 -3.92 7.08 6.97
CA GLY A 156 -5.22 7.29 6.33
C GLY A 156 -6.34 6.59 7.09
N VAL A 157 -6.15 5.31 7.43
CA VAL A 157 -7.07 4.54 8.29
C VAL A 157 -7.22 5.21 9.65
N ALA A 158 -6.13 5.63 10.30
CA ALA A 158 -6.22 6.32 11.59
C ALA A 158 -7.00 7.66 11.52
N ALA A 159 -7.03 8.31 10.36
CA ALA A 159 -7.80 9.52 10.08
C ALA A 159 -9.23 9.23 9.57
N ALA A 160 -9.62 7.95 9.41
CA ALA A 160 -10.93 7.54 8.90
C ALA A 160 -12.07 7.92 9.84
N VAL A 161 -11.79 8.12 11.14
CA VAL A 161 -12.75 8.54 12.18
C VAL A 161 -12.26 9.81 12.90
N PRO A 162 -13.14 10.61 13.51
CA PRO A 162 -12.71 11.76 14.31
C PRO A 162 -11.85 11.32 15.50
N THR A 163 -10.69 11.97 15.69
CA THR A 163 -9.74 11.66 16.75
C THR A 163 -9.23 12.91 17.43
N THR A 164 -8.86 12.78 18.72
CA THR A 164 -8.21 13.84 19.49
C THR A 164 -6.76 14.06 19.03
N TRP A 165 -6.19 15.23 19.31
CA TRP A 165 -4.77 15.51 19.01
C TRP A 165 -3.80 14.50 19.64
N ARG A 166 -4.11 14.04 20.86
CA ARG A 166 -3.33 13.01 21.55
C ARG A 166 -3.37 11.68 20.80
N GLN A 167 -4.54 11.26 20.33
CA GLN A 167 -4.68 10.04 19.53
C GLN A 167 -3.96 10.15 18.19
N LYS A 168 -3.98 11.32 17.53
CA LYS A 168 -3.24 11.54 16.28
C LYS A 168 -1.73 11.39 16.48
N ALA A 169 -1.17 12.01 17.53
CA ALA A 169 0.24 11.91 17.85
C ALA A 169 0.64 10.46 18.20
N LEU A 170 -0.18 9.76 18.99
CA LEU A 170 0.07 8.37 19.34
C LEU A 170 -0.07 7.43 18.14
N ALA A 171 -1.04 7.66 17.24
CA ALA A 171 -1.18 6.91 16.01
C ALA A 171 0.02 7.11 15.09
N PHE A 172 0.52 8.35 14.98
CA PHE A 172 1.75 8.64 14.25
C PHE A 172 2.96 7.86 14.81
N LEU A 173 3.16 7.89 16.14
CA LEU A 173 4.25 7.16 16.79
C LEU A 173 4.10 5.63 16.71
N LEU A 174 2.86 5.13 16.66
CA LEU A 174 2.58 3.71 16.51
C LEU A 174 2.82 3.22 15.07
N VAL A 175 2.57 4.07 14.07
CA VAL A 175 2.60 3.70 12.66
C VAL A 175 3.96 4.00 12.02
N VAL A 176 4.41 5.26 12.10
CA VAL A 176 5.52 5.73 11.25
C VAL A 176 6.87 5.12 11.62
N PRO A 177 7.36 5.23 12.87
CA PRO A 177 8.64 4.63 13.23
C PRO A 177 8.68 3.11 13.05
N PRO A 178 7.67 2.33 13.51
CA PRO A 178 7.72 0.88 13.37
C PRO A 178 7.68 0.40 11.92
N ILE A 179 6.84 0.99 11.05
CA ILE A 179 6.84 0.65 9.62
C ILE A 179 8.18 1.00 8.98
N TYR A 180 8.71 2.19 9.26
CA TYR A 180 9.99 2.62 8.68
C TYR A 180 11.14 1.69 9.07
N ILE A 181 11.25 1.35 10.36
CA ILE A 181 12.29 0.45 10.86
C ILE A 181 12.12 -0.95 10.27
N LEU A 182 10.91 -1.49 10.26
CA LEU A 182 10.66 -2.81 9.67
C LEU A 182 10.99 -2.83 8.18
N ASN A 183 10.70 -1.75 7.46
CA ASN A 183 11.06 -1.60 6.05
C ASN A 183 12.58 -1.61 5.84
N LEU A 184 13.37 -0.99 6.73
CA LEU A 184 14.83 -1.08 6.67
C LEU A 184 15.33 -2.51 6.90
N PHE A 185 14.79 -3.22 7.88
CA PHE A 185 15.10 -4.64 8.09
C PHE A 185 14.74 -5.49 6.88
N ARG A 186 13.57 -5.23 6.30
CA ARG A 186 13.09 -5.91 5.10
C ARG A 186 14.02 -5.67 3.90
N ASN A 187 14.40 -4.44 3.63
CA ASN A 187 15.32 -4.12 2.54
C ASN A 187 16.69 -4.76 2.76
N THR A 188 17.24 -4.64 3.97
CA THR A 188 18.52 -5.25 4.35
C THR A 188 18.48 -6.77 4.17
N GLY A 189 17.43 -7.42 4.66
CA GLY A 189 17.25 -8.87 4.54
C GLY A 189 17.10 -9.33 3.09
N VAL A 190 16.32 -8.60 2.27
CA VAL A 190 16.18 -8.91 0.84
C VAL A 190 17.50 -8.73 0.09
N VAL A 191 18.26 -7.67 0.38
CA VAL A 191 19.59 -7.44 -0.23
C VAL A 191 20.52 -8.62 0.08
N ILE A 192 20.65 -9.00 1.35
CA ILE A 192 21.52 -10.11 1.75
C ILE A 192 21.04 -11.42 1.12
N ALA A 193 19.76 -11.76 1.31
CA ALA A 193 19.23 -13.06 0.89
C ALA A 193 19.26 -13.26 -0.64
N TYR A 194 19.00 -12.20 -1.40
CA TYR A 194 19.09 -12.26 -2.85
C TYR A 194 20.55 -12.33 -3.32
N THR A 195 21.43 -11.48 -2.81
CA THR A 195 22.82 -11.41 -3.31
C THR A 195 23.64 -12.64 -2.92
N GLU A 196 23.36 -13.25 -1.77
CA GLU A 196 23.95 -14.53 -1.31
C GLU A 196 23.16 -15.76 -1.77
N GLN A 197 22.08 -15.57 -2.53
CA GLN A 197 21.32 -16.67 -3.13
C GLN A 197 20.83 -17.73 -2.12
N TRP A 198 20.28 -17.28 -0.98
CA TRP A 198 19.87 -18.12 0.16
C TRP A 198 18.83 -19.20 -0.18
N PHE A 199 18.06 -19.01 -1.25
CA PHE A 199 16.89 -19.85 -1.58
C PHE A 199 17.08 -20.66 -2.86
N THR A 200 18.31 -20.90 -3.28
CA THR A 200 18.62 -21.76 -4.45
C THR A 200 18.12 -23.20 -4.34
N TRP A 201 17.81 -23.66 -3.13
CA TRP A 201 17.23 -24.99 -2.85
C TRP A 201 15.71 -25.04 -3.06
N LEU A 202 15.04 -23.90 -3.22
CA LEU A 202 13.61 -23.81 -3.51
C LEU A 202 13.37 -23.80 -5.03
N PRO A 203 12.19 -24.27 -5.50
CA PRO A 203 11.88 -24.26 -6.91
C PRO A 203 11.79 -22.83 -7.44
N ASP A 204 12.29 -22.64 -8.66
CA ASP A 204 12.04 -21.43 -9.43
C ASP A 204 10.66 -21.53 -10.08
N ILE A 205 9.69 -20.82 -9.51
CA ILE A 205 8.32 -20.72 -10.01
C ILE A 205 8.07 -19.41 -10.77
N THR A 206 9.11 -18.59 -10.96
CA THR A 206 9.00 -17.25 -11.53
C THR A 206 8.99 -17.26 -13.05
N GLY A 207 9.61 -18.27 -13.68
CA GLY A 207 9.82 -18.29 -15.12
C GLY A 207 10.73 -17.16 -15.63
N SER A 208 11.42 -16.46 -14.72
CA SER A 208 12.27 -15.32 -15.07
C SER A 208 13.54 -15.79 -15.79
N PRO A 209 13.97 -15.10 -16.86
CA PRO A 209 15.25 -15.37 -17.50
C PRO A 209 16.45 -14.85 -16.70
N GLU A 210 16.22 -14.05 -15.64
CA GLU A 210 17.27 -13.46 -14.81
C GLU A 210 17.88 -14.50 -13.87
N PRO A 211 19.21 -14.76 -13.95
CA PRO A 211 19.87 -15.71 -13.07
C PRO A 211 19.70 -15.33 -11.59
N GLY A 212 19.31 -16.29 -10.75
CA GLY A 212 19.19 -16.08 -9.31
C GLY A 212 17.94 -15.31 -8.86
N TYR A 213 17.03 -14.95 -9.77
CA TYR A 213 15.79 -14.23 -9.46
C TYR A 213 14.86 -15.00 -8.51
N ALA A 214 14.91 -16.34 -8.52
CA ALA A 214 14.18 -17.17 -7.57
C ALA A 214 14.46 -16.78 -6.11
N SER A 215 15.72 -16.48 -5.77
CA SER A 215 16.08 -16.03 -4.42
C SER A 215 15.47 -14.69 -4.06
N PHE A 216 15.38 -13.76 -5.02
CA PHE A 216 14.68 -12.49 -4.82
C PHE A 216 13.20 -12.73 -4.56
N PHE A 217 12.53 -13.53 -5.39
CA PHE A 217 11.11 -13.83 -5.25
C PHE A 217 10.76 -14.43 -3.89
N TRP A 218 11.50 -15.46 -3.45
CA TRP A 218 11.27 -16.08 -2.14
C TRP A 218 11.54 -15.10 -0.98
N ALA A 219 12.61 -14.31 -1.06
CA ALA A 219 12.95 -13.33 -0.03
C ALA A 219 11.92 -12.20 0.04
N HIS A 220 11.56 -11.60 -1.09
CA HIS A 220 10.77 -10.39 -1.22
C HIS A 220 9.26 -10.68 -1.19
N ASN A 221 8.77 -11.46 -2.16
CA ASN A 221 7.35 -11.62 -2.44
C ASN A 221 6.67 -12.62 -1.49
N ILE A 222 7.42 -13.58 -0.95
CA ILE A 222 6.86 -14.59 -0.05
C ILE A 222 7.18 -14.26 1.41
N ILE A 223 8.45 -14.23 1.77
CA ILE A 223 8.85 -14.11 3.18
C ILE A 223 8.65 -12.69 3.69
N ALA A 224 9.27 -11.70 3.05
CA ALA A 224 9.22 -10.32 3.52
C ALA A 224 7.81 -9.72 3.44
N GLU A 225 7.10 -9.91 2.33
CA GLU A 225 5.71 -9.46 2.19
C GLU A 225 4.77 -10.17 3.17
N GLY A 226 4.93 -11.49 3.36
CA GLY A 226 4.15 -12.25 4.33
C GLY A 226 4.35 -11.74 5.77
N LEU A 227 5.60 -11.50 6.17
CA LEU A 227 5.92 -10.92 7.49
C LEU A 227 5.39 -9.49 7.64
N ALA A 228 5.50 -8.66 6.58
CA ALA A 228 4.96 -7.31 6.57
C ALA A 228 3.43 -7.31 6.71
N LEU A 229 2.72 -8.26 6.09
CA LEU A 229 1.28 -8.41 6.23
C LEU A 229 0.89 -8.74 7.68
N VAL A 230 1.56 -9.72 8.30
CA VAL A 230 1.31 -10.07 9.72
C VAL A 230 1.55 -8.87 10.62
N PHE A 231 2.61 -8.10 10.36
CA PHE A 231 2.91 -6.89 11.11
C PHE A 231 1.86 -5.79 10.92
N LEU A 232 1.38 -5.57 9.69
CA LEU A 232 0.30 -4.61 9.40
C LEU A 232 -0.99 -4.97 10.14
N VAL A 233 -1.34 -6.26 10.23
CA VAL A 233 -2.46 -6.73 11.05
C VAL A 233 -2.25 -6.39 12.53
N GLY A 234 -1.03 -6.59 13.04
CA GLY A 234 -0.65 -6.20 14.40
C GLY A 234 -0.77 -4.69 14.65
N LEU A 235 -0.36 -3.86 13.70
CA LEU A 235 -0.51 -2.41 13.77
C LEU A 235 -1.96 -1.96 13.72
N ALA A 236 -2.78 -2.58 12.85
CA ALA A 236 -4.21 -2.31 12.79
C ALA A 236 -4.88 -2.61 14.13
N TYR A 237 -4.54 -3.75 14.75
CA TYR A 237 -5.00 -4.08 16.09
C TYR A 237 -4.55 -3.06 17.15
N GLY A 238 -3.30 -2.59 17.07
CA GLY A 238 -2.79 -1.52 17.92
C GLY A 238 -3.59 -0.21 17.76
N LEU A 239 -3.93 0.16 16.53
CA LEU A 239 -4.78 1.33 16.24
C LEU A 239 -6.19 1.16 16.82
N PHE A 240 -6.79 -0.02 16.72
CA PHE A 240 -8.09 -0.31 17.32
C PHE A 240 -8.07 -0.18 18.85
N ARG A 241 -7.00 -0.62 19.51
CA ARG A 241 -6.84 -0.40 20.95
C ARG A 241 -6.67 1.08 21.32
N LEU A 242 -5.98 1.85 20.48
CA LEU A 242 -5.73 3.27 20.72
C LEU A 242 -6.96 4.15 20.41
N ILE A 243 -7.72 3.78 19.39
CA ILE A 243 -8.90 4.48 18.87
C ILE A 243 -10.02 3.43 18.71
N PRO A 244 -10.79 3.13 19.77
CA PRO A 244 -11.83 2.09 19.73
C PRO A 244 -12.86 2.31 18.62
N THR A 245 -13.18 3.57 18.31
CA THR A 245 -14.10 3.94 17.22
C THR A 245 -13.64 3.47 15.84
N LEU A 246 -12.34 3.19 15.63
CA LEU A 246 -11.87 2.56 14.39
C LEU A 246 -12.33 1.10 14.28
N ALA A 247 -12.46 0.38 15.39
CA ALA A 247 -12.97 -0.98 15.39
C ALA A 247 -14.46 -1.01 15.05
N ASP A 248 -15.23 -0.07 15.61
CA ASP A 248 -16.64 0.11 15.27
C ASP A 248 -16.80 0.43 13.78
N PHE A 249 -16.00 1.39 13.27
CA PHE A 249 -15.96 1.70 11.84
C PHE A 249 -15.64 0.47 10.97
N ALA A 250 -14.66 -0.34 11.36
CA ALA A 250 -14.30 -1.53 10.59
C ALA A 250 -15.43 -2.57 10.58
N ALA A 251 -16.13 -2.77 11.72
CA ALA A 251 -17.28 -3.65 11.80
C ALA A 251 -18.45 -3.14 10.94
N ASP A 252 -18.80 -1.86 11.07
CA ASP A 252 -19.84 -1.21 10.28
C ASP A 252 -19.56 -1.32 8.77
N LEU A 253 -18.30 -1.16 8.37
CA LEU A 253 -17.87 -1.29 6.98
C LEU A 253 -18.10 -2.71 6.46
N ILE A 254 -17.66 -3.73 7.23
CA ILE A 254 -17.84 -5.13 6.85
C ILE A 254 -19.33 -5.47 6.71
N ASP A 255 -20.14 -5.07 7.69
CA ASP A 255 -21.58 -5.35 7.69
C ASP A 255 -22.28 -4.68 6.51
N ALA A 256 -21.93 -3.42 6.22
CA ALA A 256 -22.54 -2.67 5.14
C ALA A 256 -22.20 -3.25 3.76
N TYR A 257 -20.94 -3.63 3.50
CA TYR A 257 -20.57 -4.31 2.24
C TYR A 257 -21.12 -5.73 2.17
N ARG A 258 -21.17 -6.47 3.29
CA ARG A 258 -21.76 -7.81 3.34
C ARG A 258 -23.23 -7.78 2.96
N LEU A 259 -24.01 -6.86 3.54
CA LEU A 259 -25.42 -6.66 3.22
C LEU A 259 -25.62 -6.37 1.74
N GLU A 260 -24.84 -5.44 1.18
CA GLU A 260 -24.95 -5.05 -0.22
C GLU A 260 -24.61 -6.21 -1.17
N ILE A 261 -23.57 -6.98 -0.88
CA ILE A 261 -23.20 -8.18 -1.66
C ILE A 261 -24.28 -9.28 -1.54
N THR A 262 -24.85 -9.50 -0.35
CA THR A 262 -25.93 -10.49 -0.18
C THR A 262 -27.21 -10.10 -0.91
N ASN A 263 -27.49 -8.80 -1.03
CA ASN A 263 -28.62 -8.28 -1.80
C ASN A 263 -28.41 -8.50 -3.32
N ILE A 264 -27.18 -8.38 -3.83
CA ILE A 264 -26.84 -8.74 -5.22
C ILE A 264 -27.07 -10.23 -5.48
N ALA A 265 -26.68 -11.09 -4.53
CA ALA A 265 -26.79 -12.54 -4.64
C ALA A 265 -28.23 -13.09 -4.48
N GLY A 266 -29.23 -12.22 -4.34
CA GLY A 266 -30.65 -12.62 -4.33
C GLY A 266 -31.12 -13.37 -3.07
N ARG A 267 -30.38 -13.30 -1.95
CA ARG A 267 -30.76 -13.94 -0.67
C ARG A 267 -31.49 -13.01 0.30
N GLY A 268 -31.88 -11.82 -0.14
CA GLY A 268 -32.62 -10.83 0.65
C GLY A 268 -34.03 -10.60 0.12
N ARG A 269 -34.93 -11.57 0.29
CA ARG A 269 -36.38 -11.39 0.34
C ARG A 269 -36.95 -12.27 1.43
#